data_AF-A0A9P0QR55-F1
#
_entry.id   AF-A0A9P0QR55-F1
#
_cell.length_a   1.000
_cell.length_b   1.000
_cell.length_c   1.000
_cell.angle_alpha   90.00
_cell.angle_beta   90.00
_cell.angle_gamma   90.00
#
_symmetry.space_group_name_H-M   'P 1'
#
loop_
_entity.id
_entity.type
_entity.pdbx_description
1 polymer ?
#
loop_
_entity_poly.entity_id
_entity_poly.type
_entity_poly.pdbx_seq_one_letter_code
_entity_poly.pdbx_strand_id
1 'polypeptide(L)'
;MIRKSYSLADERRKFEKQQQAKIQKRQKHEHKLSKLEHVDPVRLHGKLRRLQQRASDESDSFPQRDAKYLKDLKEDWEFIVSNGLHKGIVQDIIAKESVIVEKKKEEASKLWGKESVYFNPELNPLGKVPPNLPNLTKRGQRTKKEEYEDDPELLELGVRLPEGDPPMFYKAVQNFTTERSPKGTLESRELKGDAKGISLIPTTFLKKKKAVVTPQLDVARDEDEDEDEDKDEDNDGVDASSGSSDGEDEEESWRKRQRV
;
A
#
# COMPACT_ATOMS: atom_id res chain seq x y z
N MET A 1 -42.20 1.67 41.81
CA MET A 1 -40.85 1.05 41.79
C MET A 1 -40.94 -0.28 42.54
N ILE A 2 -41.05 -1.40 41.82
CA ILE A 2 -41.27 -2.74 42.40
C ILE A 2 -39.91 -3.33 42.76
N ARG A 3 -39.67 -3.60 44.05
CA ARG A 3 -38.48 -4.32 44.50
C ARG A 3 -38.59 -5.77 44.02
N LYS A 4 -37.74 -6.20 43.10
CA LYS A 4 -37.69 -7.59 42.62
C LYS A 4 -37.47 -8.52 43.83
N SER A 5 -38.30 -9.54 43.96
CA SER A 5 -38.16 -10.58 44.98
C SER A 5 -36.85 -11.34 44.77
N TYR A 6 -36.06 -11.46 45.83
CA TYR A 6 -34.81 -12.21 45.84
C TYR A 6 -35.14 -13.71 45.79
N SER A 7 -34.56 -14.45 44.85
CA SER A 7 -34.82 -15.87 44.63
C SER A 7 -33.50 -16.63 44.59
N LEU A 8 -33.28 -17.47 45.60
CA LEU A 8 -32.09 -18.32 45.73
C LEU A 8 -31.89 -19.23 44.50
N ALA A 9 -32.97 -19.63 43.84
CA ALA A 9 -32.90 -20.43 42.61
C ALA A 9 -32.29 -19.64 41.44
N ASP A 10 -32.61 -18.36 41.32
CA ASP A 10 -32.08 -17.50 40.26
C ASP A 10 -30.62 -17.13 40.50
N GLU A 11 -30.19 -16.98 41.76
CA GLU A 11 -28.77 -16.86 42.10
C GLU A 11 -27.97 -18.10 41.78
N ARG A 12 -28.50 -19.29 42.12
CA ARG A 12 -27.82 -20.55 41.82
C ARG A 12 -27.66 -20.74 40.31
N ARG A 13 -28.70 -20.44 39.52
CA ARG A 13 -28.64 -20.42 38.04
C ARG A 13 -27.64 -19.40 37.50
N LYS A 14 -27.58 -18.20 38.07
CA LYS A 14 -26.59 -17.17 37.69
C LYS A 14 -25.17 -17.64 37.98
N PHE A 15 -24.94 -18.23 39.16
CA PHE A 15 -23.63 -18.74 39.54
C PHE A 15 -23.18 -19.89 38.66
N GLU A 16 -24.08 -20.84 38.36
CA GLU A 16 -23.83 -21.93 37.42
C GLU A 16 -23.51 -21.41 36.01
N LYS A 17 -24.30 -20.45 35.50
CA LYS A 17 -24.04 -19.79 34.21
C LYS A 17 -22.67 -19.10 34.19
N GLN A 18 -22.27 -18.45 35.29
CA GLN A 18 -20.95 -17.84 35.41
C GLN A 18 -19.83 -18.89 35.44
N GLN A 19 -20.01 -20.01 36.15
CA GLN A 19 -19.04 -21.10 36.15
C GLN A 19 -18.88 -21.72 34.76
N GLN A 20 -19.99 -22.02 34.09
CA GLN A 20 -19.98 -22.52 32.71
C GLN A 20 -19.30 -21.54 31.76
N ALA A 21 -19.59 -20.24 31.86
CA ALA A 21 -18.92 -19.21 31.06
C ALA A 21 -17.40 -19.14 31.32
N LYS A 22 -16.95 -19.32 32.57
CA LYS A 22 -15.52 -19.39 32.91
C LYS A 22 -14.84 -20.61 32.28
N ILE A 23 -15.48 -21.78 32.36
CA ILE A 23 -14.98 -23.02 31.76
C ILE A 23 -14.87 -22.86 30.24
N GLN A 24 -15.91 -22.34 29.58
CA GLN A 24 -15.89 -22.09 28.14
C GLN A 24 -14.81 -21.09 27.73
N LYS A 25 -14.62 -20.01 28.48
CA LYS A 25 -13.53 -19.05 28.23
C LYS A 25 -12.16 -19.72 28.31
N ARG A 26 -11.95 -20.55 29.33
CA ARG A 26 -10.69 -21.31 29.50
C ARG A 26 -10.46 -22.28 28.35
N GLN A 27 -11.47 -23.06 27.97
CA GLN A 27 -11.39 -23.99 26.85
C GLN A 27 -11.09 -23.27 25.53
N LYS A 28 -11.76 -22.13 25.26
CA LYS A 28 -11.48 -21.30 24.08
C LYS A 28 -10.05 -20.77 24.08
N HIS A 29 -9.54 -20.35 25.23
CA HIS A 29 -8.16 -19.89 25.38
C HIS A 29 -7.16 -21.02 25.13
N GLU A 30 -7.34 -22.18 25.77
CA GLU A 30 -6.48 -23.35 25.58
C GLU A 30 -6.48 -23.84 24.13
N HIS A 31 -7.65 -23.86 23.49
CA HIS A 31 -7.78 -24.18 22.07
C HIS A 31 -7.04 -23.16 21.18
N LYS A 32 -7.19 -21.86 21.45
CA LYS A 32 -6.50 -20.80 20.70
C LYS A 32 -4.98 -20.89 20.87
N LEU A 33 -4.51 -21.20 22.07
CA LEU A 33 -3.10 -21.42 22.37
C LEU A 33 -2.55 -22.60 21.57
N SER A 34 -3.19 -23.77 21.66
CA SER A 34 -2.80 -24.97 20.90
C SER A 34 -2.77 -24.72 19.39
N LYS A 35 -3.79 -24.04 18.86
CA LYS A 35 -3.86 -23.66 17.44
C LYS A 35 -2.68 -22.78 17.02
N LEU A 36 -2.36 -21.73 17.79
CA LEU A 36 -1.35 -20.74 17.41
C LEU A 36 0.09 -21.18 17.74
N GLU A 37 0.26 -22.15 18.62
CA GLU A 37 1.56 -22.77 18.92
C GLU A 37 2.18 -23.43 17.69
N HIS A 38 1.35 -24.00 16.80
CA HIS A 38 1.80 -24.73 15.61
C HIS A 38 1.84 -23.86 14.35
N VAL A 39 1.42 -22.61 14.44
CA VAL A 39 1.36 -21.68 13.31
C VAL A 39 2.70 -20.99 13.12
N ASP A 40 3.14 -20.87 11.86
CA ASP A 40 4.33 -20.09 11.50
C ASP A 40 4.05 -18.58 11.62
N PRO A 41 4.71 -17.86 12.56
CA PRO A 41 4.49 -16.43 12.78
C PRO A 41 4.89 -15.58 11.57
N VAL A 42 5.89 -16.01 10.78
CA VAL A 42 6.36 -15.27 9.60
C VAL A 42 5.27 -15.25 8.53
N ARG A 43 4.63 -16.39 8.28
CA ARG A 43 3.52 -16.51 7.32
C ARG A 43 2.29 -15.74 7.78
N LEU A 44 1.94 -15.82 9.06
CA LEU A 44 0.82 -15.06 9.62
C LEU A 44 1.04 -13.56 9.43
N HIS A 45 2.21 -13.08 9.83
CA HIS A 45 2.60 -11.68 9.70
C HIS A 45 2.62 -11.20 8.24
N GLY A 46 3.15 -12.03 7.32
CA GLY A 46 3.13 -11.74 5.89
C GLY A 46 1.72 -11.60 5.31
N LYS A 47 0.78 -12.48 5.71
CA LYS A 47 -0.64 -12.37 5.31
C LYS A 47 -1.27 -11.09 5.85
N LEU A 48 -1.05 -10.81 7.14
CA LEU A 48 -1.55 -9.61 7.81
C LEU A 48 -1.06 -8.35 7.09
N ARG A 49 0.24 -8.26 6.78
CA ARG A 49 0.81 -7.11 6.07
C ARG A 49 0.23 -6.92 4.66
N ARG A 50 0.08 -8.01 3.89
CA ARG A 50 -0.51 -7.95 2.54
C ARG A 50 -1.96 -7.46 2.58
N LEU A 51 -2.77 -7.98 3.50
CA LEU A 51 -4.16 -7.56 3.66
C LEU A 51 -4.28 -6.12 4.14
N GLN A 52 -3.40 -5.67 5.03
CA GLN A 52 -3.34 -4.26 5.46
C GLN A 52 -3.00 -3.33 4.31
N GLN A 53 -2.03 -3.71 3.46
CA GLN A 53 -1.66 -2.92 2.30
C GLN A 53 -2.80 -2.85 1.28
N ARG A 54 -3.47 -3.98 1.01
CA ARG A 54 -4.64 -3.99 0.13
C ARG A 54 -5.78 -3.13 0.69
N ALA A 55 -6.01 -3.17 2.01
CA ALA A 55 -7.00 -2.32 2.67
C ALA A 55 -6.66 -0.82 2.59
N SER A 56 -5.38 -0.44 2.51
CA SER A 56 -4.98 0.96 2.29
C SER A 56 -5.11 1.39 0.84
N ASP A 57 -4.86 0.50 -0.11
CA ASP A 57 -4.84 0.80 -1.54
C ASP A 57 -6.26 0.78 -2.16
N GLU A 58 -7.15 -0.08 -1.65
CA GLU A 58 -8.52 -0.29 -2.17
C GLU A 58 -9.60 0.11 -1.12
N SER A 59 -9.51 1.30 -0.53
CA SER A 59 -10.40 1.72 0.58
C SER A 59 -11.90 1.63 0.25
N ASP A 60 -12.25 1.87 -1.01
CA ASP A 60 -13.65 1.98 -1.45
C ASP A 60 -14.24 0.63 -1.90
N SER A 61 -13.41 -0.41 -2.09
CA SER A 61 -13.82 -1.73 -2.58
C SER A 61 -13.24 -2.88 -1.75
N PHE A 62 -12.91 -2.63 -0.47
CA PHE A 62 -12.40 -3.68 0.40
C PHE A 62 -13.54 -4.59 0.88
N PRO A 63 -13.59 -5.87 0.49
CA PRO A 63 -14.72 -6.73 0.83
C PRO A 63 -14.88 -6.90 2.35
N GLN A 64 -16.11 -6.90 2.84
CA GLN A 64 -16.39 -7.02 4.29
C GLN A 64 -15.88 -8.35 4.88
N ARG A 65 -15.82 -9.41 4.06
CA ARG A 65 -15.20 -10.69 4.42
C ARG A 65 -13.70 -10.53 4.71
N ASP A 66 -12.99 -9.77 3.90
CA ASP A 66 -11.55 -9.53 4.07
C ASP A 66 -11.29 -8.63 5.28
N ALA A 67 -12.18 -7.69 5.58
CA ALA A 67 -12.13 -6.88 6.80
C ALA A 67 -12.30 -7.72 8.07
N LYS A 68 -13.22 -8.68 8.06
CA LYS A 68 -13.38 -9.63 9.17
C LYS A 68 -12.14 -10.51 9.32
N TYR A 69 -11.65 -11.09 8.22
CA TYR A 69 -10.45 -11.92 8.25
C TYR A 69 -9.20 -11.16 8.72
N LEU A 70 -9.05 -9.89 8.33
CA LEU A 70 -7.97 -9.04 8.80
C LEU A 70 -8.05 -8.79 10.31
N LYS A 71 -9.26 -8.59 10.87
CA LYS A 71 -9.45 -8.48 12.32
C LYS A 71 -9.06 -9.77 13.03
N ASP A 72 -9.50 -10.92 12.54
CA ASP A 72 -9.15 -12.22 13.11
C ASP A 72 -7.63 -12.45 13.11
N LEU A 73 -6.94 -12.10 12.02
CA LEU A 73 -5.47 -12.19 11.94
C LEU A 73 -4.76 -11.24 12.91
N LYS A 74 -5.29 -10.04 13.14
CA LYS A 74 -4.77 -9.09 14.14
C LYS A 74 -4.92 -9.65 15.55
N GLU A 75 -6.10 -10.17 15.89
CA GLU A 75 -6.36 -10.80 17.18
C GLU A 75 -5.48 -12.03 17.42
N ASP A 76 -5.20 -12.83 16.38
CA ASP A 76 -4.28 -13.96 16.46
C ASP A 76 -2.83 -13.51 16.68
N TRP A 77 -2.39 -12.45 15.99
CA TRP A 77 -1.06 -11.87 16.18
C TRP A 77 -0.87 -11.27 17.59
N GLU A 78 -1.85 -10.49 18.07
CA GLU A 78 -1.84 -9.93 19.42
C GLU A 78 -1.83 -11.04 20.49
N PHE A 79 -2.55 -12.14 20.25
CA PHE A 79 -2.53 -13.29 21.14
C PHE A 79 -1.16 -13.96 21.19
N ILE A 80 -0.47 -14.09 20.05
CA ILE A 80 0.91 -14.62 19.98
C ILE A 80 1.86 -13.74 20.79
N VAL A 81 1.77 -12.41 20.62
CA VAL A 81 2.64 -11.45 21.31
C VAL A 81 2.39 -11.46 22.82
N SER A 82 1.13 -11.37 23.24
CA SER A 82 0.76 -11.28 24.67
C SER A 82 1.05 -12.55 25.47
N ASN A 83 0.88 -13.73 24.85
CA ASN A 83 1.20 -15.01 25.49
C ASN A 83 2.68 -15.41 25.30
N GLY A 84 3.44 -14.63 24.53
CA GLY A 84 4.85 -14.91 24.26
C GLY A 84 5.06 -16.23 23.52
N LEU A 85 4.20 -16.54 22.55
CA LEU A 85 4.41 -17.64 21.61
C LEU A 85 5.51 -17.23 20.61
N HIS A 86 6.34 -18.17 20.18
CA HIS A 86 7.38 -17.94 19.14
C HIS A 86 8.32 -16.74 19.41
N LYS A 87 8.69 -16.49 20.67
CA LYS A 87 9.37 -15.25 21.12
C LYS A 87 10.53 -14.80 20.24
N GLY A 88 11.44 -15.70 19.87
CA GLY A 88 12.61 -15.34 19.07
C GLY A 88 12.23 -14.76 17.71
N ILE A 89 11.39 -15.46 16.96
CA ILE A 89 10.99 -15.05 15.60
C ILE A 89 10.14 -13.79 15.64
N VAL A 90 9.23 -13.68 16.61
CA VAL A 90 8.35 -12.51 16.75
C VAL A 90 9.15 -11.26 17.11
N GLN A 91 10.12 -11.36 18.02
CA GLN A 91 11.01 -10.24 18.36
C GLN A 91 11.84 -9.79 17.15
N ASP A 92 12.37 -10.73 16.37
CA ASP A 92 13.11 -10.41 15.14
C ASP A 92 12.24 -9.67 14.12
N ILE A 93 10.96 -10.07 13.97
CA ILE A 93 10.01 -9.38 13.09
C ILE A 93 9.77 -7.96 13.57
N ILE A 94 9.45 -7.78 14.86
CA ILE A 94 9.19 -6.46 15.45
C ILE A 94 10.40 -5.53 15.32
N ALA A 95 11.61 -6.05 15.57
CA ALA A 95 12.86 -5.28 15.43
C ALA A 95 13.12 -4.87 13.97
N LYS A 96 12.84 -5.74 13.00
CA LYS A 96 12.95 -5.37 11.58
C LYS A 96 11.94 -4.30 11.19
N GLU A 97 10.72 -4.39 11.69
CA GLU A 97 9.68 -3.38 11.43
C GLU A 97 9.98 -2.03 12.06
N SER A 98 10.45 -1.99 13.30
CA SER A 98 10.82 -0.73 13.96
C SER A 98 11.89 0.02 13.17
N VAL A 99 12.92 -0.68 12.70
CA VAL A 99 13.97 -0.09 11.86
C VAL A 99 13.41 0.47 10.55
N ILE A 100 12.48 -0.24 9.91
CA ILE A 100 11.83 0.24 8.68
C ILE A 100 10.99 1.49 8.97
N VAL A 101 10.23 1.49 10.06
CA VAL A 101 9.38 2.62 10.46
C VAL A 101 10.23 3.83 10.83
N GLU A 102 11.33 3.65 11.56
CA GLU A 102 12.28 4.70 11.89
C GLU A 102 12.91 5.30 10.64
N LYS A 103 13.39 4.47 9.71
CA LYS A 103 13.92 4.96 8.41
C LYS A 103 12.88 5.76 7.64
N LYS A 104 11.63 5.29 7.59
CA LYS A 104 10.53 6.02 6.94
C LYS A 104 10.25 7.35 7.64
N LYS A 105 10.30 7.40 8.97
CA LYS A 105 10.14 8.64 9.75
C LYS A 105 11.28 9.60 9.49
N GLU A 106 12.53 9.14 9.48
CA GLU A 106 13.70 9.94 9.15
C GLU A 106 13.65 10.48 7.71
N GLU A 107 13.18 9.67 6.76
CA GLU A 107 13.00 10.09 5.37
C GLU A 107 11.87 11.10 5.22
N ALA A 108 10.77 10.93 5.95
CA ALA A 108 9.65 11.86 5.97
C ALA A 108 9.98 13.17 6.69
N SER A 109 10.84 13.14 7.71
CA SER A 109 11.29 14.35 8.41
C SER A 109 12.33 15.13 7.62
N LYS A 110 13.05 14.48 6.68
CA LYS A 110 13.98 15.18 5.79
C LYS A 110 13.18 16.02 4.82
N LEU A 111 13.41 17.33 4.84
CA LEU A 111 12.81 18.29 3.93
C LEU A 111 13.64 18.36 2.63
N TRP A 112 13.11 17.82 1.53
CA TRP A 112 13.82 17.75 0.24
C TRP A 112 13.35 18.85 -0.73
N GLY A 113 14.27 19.37 -1.55
CA GLY A 113 13.93 20.28 -2.64
C GLY A 113 13.19 21.53 -2.16
N LYS A 114 11.98 21.77 -2.70
CA LYS A 114 11.18 22.97 -2.40
C LYS A 114 10.76 23.10 -0.93
N GLU A 115 10.61 22.00 -0.23
CA GLU A 115 10.26 21.99 1.20
C GLU A 115 11.48 22.23 2.10
N SER A 116 12.69 22.19 1.53
CA SER A 116 13.92 22.47 2.26
C SER A 116 14.01 23.94 2.66
N VAL A 117 14.55 24.20 3.85
CA VAL A 117 14.82 25.55 4.39
C VAL A 117 15.63 26.39 3.40
N TYR A 118 16.51 25.76 2.62
CA TYR A 118 17.37 26.46 1.65
C TYR A 118 16.65 26.92 0.38
N PHE A 119 15.48 26.36 0.07
CA PHE A 119 14.64 26.75 -1.06
C PHE A 119 13.46 27.63 -0.66
N ASN A 120 13.27 27.88 0.64
CA ASN A 120 12.25 28.80 1.12
C ASN A 120 12.75 30.25 0.93
N PRO A 121 12.09 31.09 0.10
CA PRO A 121 12.53 32.46 -0.17
C PRO A 121 12.45 33.38 1.05
N GLU A 122 11.59 33.07 2.04
CA GLU A 122 11.49 33.85 3.29
C GLU A 122 12.65 33.55 4.24
N LEU A 123 13.12 32.30 4.28
CA LEU A 123 14.20 31.86 5.18
C LEU A 123 15.58 31.95 4.54
N ASN A 124 15.68 31.85 3.21
CA ASN A 124 16.91 31.99 2.45
C ASN A 124 16.72 32.96 1.26
N PRO A 125 16.65 34.27 1.52
CA PRO A 125 16.40 35.27 0.47
C PRO A 125 17.51 35.33 -0.59
N LEU A 126 18.72 34.85 -0.27
CA LEU A 126 19.87 34.83 -1.18
C LEU A 126 19.99 33.51 -1.98
N GLY A 127 19.20 32.48 -1.65
CA GLY A 127 19.24 31.18 -2.32
C GLY A 127 20.58 30.44 -2.24
N LYS A 128 21.47 30.82 -1.31
CA LYS A 128 22.80 30.20 -1.16
C LYS A 128 22.72 29.01 -0.21
N VAL A 129 23.26 27.87 -0.63
CA VAL A 129 23.37 26.66 0.21
C VAL A 129 24.80 26.57 0.74
N PRO A 130 25.02 26.29 2.03
CA PRO A 130 26.37 26.08 2.56
C PRO A 130 27.11 24.98 1.78
N PRO A 131 28.42 25.13 1.48
CA PRO A 131 29.16 24.17 0.65
C PRO A 131 29.21 22.76 1.26
N ASN A 132 29.08 22.65 2.59
CA ASN A 132 29.13 21.39 3.32
C ASN A 132 27.78 20.64 3.34
N LEU A 133 26.70 21.26 2.85
CA LEU A 133 25.38 20.63 2.72
C LEU A 133 24.99 20.60 1.24
N PRO A 134 25.37 19.53 0.51
CA PRO A 134 25.00 19.42 -0.89
C PRO A 134 23.47 19.45 -1.03
N ASN A 135 22.98 20.08 -2.09
CA ASN A 135 21.57 20.05 -2.48
C ASN A 135 21.17 18.60 -2.81
N LEU A 136 20.73 17.88 -1.79
CA LEU A 136 20.18 16.55 -1.89
C LEU A 136 18.82 16.69 -2.58
N THR A 137 18.83 16.50 -3.89
CA THR A 137 17.61 16.28 -4.67
C THR A 137 17.32 14.78 -4.64
N LYS A 138 16.05 14.38 -4.51
CA LYS A 138 15.67 13.00 -4.81
C LYS A 138 16.10 12.79 -6.26
N ARG A 139 17.18 12.03 -6.48
CA ARG A 139 17.50 11.55 -7.82
C ARG A 139 16.27 10.76 -8.21
N GLY A 140 15.44 11.31 -9.10
CA GLY A 140 14.35 10.57 -9.71
C GLY A 140 14.94 9.24 -10.15
N GLN A 141 14.24 8.13 -9.90
CA GLN A 141 14.76 6.78 -10.13
C GLN A 141 15.23 6.66 -11.57
N ARG A 142 16.48 7.06 -11.82
CA ARG A 142 17.28 6.57 -12.92
C ARG A 142 17.44 5.13 -12.51
N THR A 143 16.67 4.28 -13.17
CA THR A 143 16.83 2.84 -13.14
C THR A 143 18.32 2.60 -12.97
N LYS A 144 18.70 1.97 -11.85
CA LYS A 144 20.06 1.48 -11.70
C LYS A 144 20.33 0.78 -13.02
N LYS A 145 21.38 1.18 -13.75
CA LYS A 145 21.73 0.46 -14.97
C LYS A 145 21.96 -0.96 -14.50
N GLU A 146 21.03 -1.85 -14.84
CA GLU A 146 21.18 -3.27 -14.55
C GLU A 146 22.39 -3.67 -15.40
N GLU A 147 23.48 -3.98 -14.72
CA GLU A 147 24.66 -4.56 -15.35
C GLU A 147 24.27 -6.01 -15.61
N TYR A 148 24.03 -6.32 -16.89
CA TYR A 148 23.79 -7.69 -17.34
C TYR A 148 25.13 -8.36 -17.59
N GLU A 149 25.20 -9.67 -17.36
CA GLU A 149 26.34 -10.49 -17.77
C GLU A 149 26.42 -10.52 -19.30
N ASP A 150 27.64 -10.54 -19.85
CA ASP A 150 27.85 -10.61 -21.29
C ASP A 150 27.32 -11.96 -21.82
N ASP A 151 26.57 -11.91 -22.92
CA ASP A 151 25.97 -13.11 -23.53
C ASP A 151 27.06 -14.09 -24.01
N PRO A 152 27.07 -15.36 -23.54
CA PRO A 152 28.08 -16.34 -23.93
C PRO A 152 28.09 -16.61 -25.43
N GLU A 153 26.95 -16.53 -26.13
CA GLU A 153 26.90 -16.74 -27.58
C GLU A 153 27.63 -15.61 -28.33
N LEU A 154 27.50 -14.37 -27.86
CA LEU A 154 28.20 -13.21 -28.45
C LEU A 154 29.71 -13.27 -28.24
N LEU A 155 30.16 -13.84 -27.12
CA LEU A 155 31.58 -14.09 -26.85
C LEU A 155 32.16 -15.16 -27.78
N GLU A 156 31.42 -16.24 -28.03
CA GLU A 156 31.82 -17.31 -28.96
C GLU A 156 31.88 -16.82 -30.42
N LEU A 157 30.93 -15.97 -30.83
CA LEU A 157 30.86 -15.39 -32.18
C LEU A 157 31.91 -14.29 -32.42
N GLY A 158 32.59 -13.80 -31.37
CA GLY A 158 33.63 -12.78 -31.48
C GLY A 158 33.13 -11.44 -32.04
N VAL A 159 31.85 -11.12 -31.85
CA VAL A 159 31.24 -9.89 -32.35
C VAL A 159 31.76 -8.71 -31.54
N ARG A 160 32.67 -7.93 -32.13
CA ARG A 160 33.16 -6.68 -31.52
C ARG A 160 32.26 -5.52 -31.90
N LEU A 161 31.96 -4.67 -30.93
CA LEU A 161 31.31 -3.39 -31.19
C LEU A 161 32.21 -2.54 -32.12
N PRO A 162 31.64 -1.85 -33.11
CA PRO A 162 32.41 -0.99 -34.00
C PRO A 162 33.09 0.13 -33.21
N GLU A 163 34.31 0.46 -33.58
CA GLU A 163 35.05 1.57 -32.98
C GLU A 163 34.42 2.91 -33.40
N GLY A 164 34.04 3.74 -32.41
CA GLY A 164 33.53 5.08 -32.63
C GLY A 164 32.30 5.43 -31.79
N ASP A 165 31.80 6.64 -32.00
CA ASP A 165 30.56 7.07 -31.37
C ASP A 165 29.37 6.27 -31.91
N PRO A 166 28.38 5.92 -31.05
CA PRO A 166 27.20 5.22 -31.49
C PRO A 166 26.45 6.05 -32.56
N PRO A 167 25.76 5.39 -33.50
CA PRO A 167 25.09 6.07 -34.59
C PRO A 167 24.08 7.10 -34.04
N MET A 168 24.24 8.34 -34.48
CA MET A 168 23.30 9.41 -34.13
C MET A 168 22.04 9.27 -34.98
N PHE A 169 20.90 9.06 -34.32
CA PHE A 169 19.61 9.12 -34.99
C PHE A 169 19.22 10.58 -35.22
N TYR A 170 19.01 10.95 -36.48
CA TYR A 170 18.47 12.25 -36.87
C TYR A 170 16.95 12.17 -37.03
N LYS A 171 16.26 13.25 -36.68
CA LYS A 171 14.82 13.38 -36.96
C LYS A 171 14.56 14.62 -37.79
N ALA A 172 13.63 14.50 -38.73
CA ALA A 172 13.11 15.64 -39.47
C ALA A 172 12.39 16.58 -38.49
N VAL A 173 12.70 17.87 -38.55
CA VAL A 173 12.01 18.90 -37.77
C VAL A 173 10.62 19.11 -38.37
N GLN A 174 9.59 18.64 -37.67
CA GLN A 174 8.18 18.71 -38.12
C GLN A 174 7.60 20.14 -38.20
N ASN A 175 8.36 21.17 -37.85
CA ASN A 175 7.87 22.54 -37.71
C ASN A 175 8.08 23.42 -38.96
N PHE A 176 8.63 22.88 -40.06
CA PHE A 176 8.90 23.64 -41.29
C PHE A 176 7.92 23.37 -42.43
N THR A 177 6.93 22.50 -42.27
CA THR A 177 5.88 22.32 -43.28
C THR A 177 4.76 23.33 -43.04
N THR A 178 4.68 24.36 -43.87
CA THR A 178 3.59 25.35 -43.90
C THR A 178 2.23 24.79 -44.30
N GLU A 179 2.08 23.48 -44.48
CA GLU A 179 0.82 22.86 -44.85
C GLU A 179 0.40 21.83 -43.81
N ARG A 180 -0.59 22.21 -42.98
CA ARG A 180 -1.35 21.26 -42.16
C ARG A 180 -2.17 20.38 -43.11
N SER A 181 -1.72 19.18 -43.40
CA SER A 181 -2.59 18.10 -43.88
C SER A 181 -2.89 17.12 -42.74
N PRO A 182 -4.13 16.62 -42.62
CA PRO A 182 -4.51 15.74 -41.53
C PRO A 182 -4.03 14.31 -41.80
N LYS A 183 -3.53 13.67 -40.73
CA LYS A 183 -3.46 12.21 -40.48
C LYS A 183 -3.30 11.28 -41.71
N GLY A 184 -2.13 10.65 -41.85
CA GLY A 184 -1.99 9.46 -42.68
C GLY A 184 -0.56 8.94 -42.80
N THR A 185 -0.35 7.72 -42.31
CA THR A 185 0.52 6.66 -42.83
C THR A 185 1.91 7.05 -43.36
N LEU A 186 2.95 6.73 -42.57
CA LEU A 186 4.34 6.70 -42.99
C LEU A 186 4.61 5.41 -43.79
N GLU A 187 4.26 5.40 -45.08
CA GLU A 187 4.89 4.50 -46.04
C GLU A 187 5.84 5.29 -46.95
N SER A 188 7.11 4.92 -46.87
CA SER A 188 8.04 4.77 -48.00
C SER A 188 7.93 5.80 -49.13
N ARG A 189 8.28 7.07 -48.86
CA ARG A 189 8.65 8.00 -49.93
C ARG A 189 10.15 7.92 -50.18
N GLU A 190 10.52 7.23 -51.25
CA GLU A 190 11.86 7.29 -51.83
C GLU A 190 12.25 8.75 -52.06
N LEU A 191 13.33 9.19 -51.39
CA LEU A 191 13.92 10.50 -51.57
C LEU A 191 14.72 10.53 -52.87
N LYS A 192 14.04 10.77 -54.00
CA LYS A 192 14.70 11.32 -55.18
C LYS A 192 14.99 12.79 -54.94
N GLY A 193 16.24 13.16 -55.19
CA GLY A 193 16.82 14.44 -54.85
C GLY A 193 16.01 15.63 -55.36
N ASP A 194 15.85 16.60 -54.48
CA ASP A 194 16.18 17.99 -54.77
C ASP A 194 16.39 18.73 -53.46
N ALA A 195 17.55 19.39 -53.37
CA ALA A 195 18.07 20.04 -52.18
C ALA A 195 17.27 21.32 -51.85
N LYS A 196 16.09 21.19 -51.23
CA LYS A 196 15.44 22.28 -50.49
C LYS A 196 14.72 21.77 -49.24
N GLY A 197 15.43 21.76 -48.11
CA GLY A 197 14.88 22.29 -46.86
C GLY A 197 14.41 21.33 -45.75
N ILE A 198 14.73 20.04 -45.75
CA ILE A 198 14.50 19.22 -44.54
C ILE A 198 15.72 19.36 -43.63
N SER A 199 15.63 20.25 -42.64
CA SER A 199 16.65 20.32 -41.58
C SER A 199 16.53 19.09 -40.67
N LEU A 200 17.55 18.25 -40.71
CA LEU A 200 17.71 17.10 -39.82
C LEU A 200 18.47 17.56 -38.58
N ILE A 201 17.89 17.36 -37.40
CA ILE A 201 18.54 17.68 -36.12
C ILE A 201 18.84 16.38 -35.38
N PRO A 202 20.05 16.23 -34.78
CA PRO A 202 20.35 15.08 -33.94
C PRO A 202 19.37 15.01 -32.76
N THR A 203 18.86 13.81 -32.50
CA THR A 203 17.86 13.58 -31.44
C THR A 203 18.31 13.98 -30.03
N THR A 204 19.61 14.07 -29.79
CA THR A 204 20.21 14.55 -28.52
C THR A 204 19.83 16.00 -28.19
N PHE A 205 19.55 16.83 -29.19
CA PHE A 205 19.15 18.22 -29.01
C PHE A 205 17.63 18.39 -28.81
N LEU A 206 16.83 17.36 -29.11
CA LEU A 206 15.37 17.38 -28.96
C LEU A 206 14.99 17.00 -27.51
N LYS A 207 15.08 17.95 -26.57
CA LYS A 207 14.57 17.79 -25.20
C LYS A 207 13.06 17.59 -25.22
N LYS A 208 12.59 16.35 -25.20
CA LYS A 208 11.17 16.01 -25.04
C LYS A 208 10.70 16.44 -23.65
N LYS A 209 9.85 17.48 -23.57
CA LYS A 209 8.92 17.62 -22.45
C LYS A 209 7.88 16.51 -22.63
N LYS A 210 7.98 15.41 -21.87
CA LYS A 210 6.90 14.42 -21.83
C LYS A 210 5.71 15.06 -21.10
N ALA A 211 4.65 15.37 -21.84
CA ALA A 211 3.34 15.54 -21.22
C ALA A 211 2.90 14.16 -20.72
N VAL A 212 2.47 14.10 -19.47
CA VAL A 212 1.85 12.92 -18.86
C VAL A 212 0.52 12.70 -19.60
N VAL A 213 0.45 11.64 -20.40
CA VAL A 213 -0.80 11.13 -20.95
C VAL A 213 -1.31 10.12 -19.95
N THR A 214 -2.39 10.47 -19.25
CA THR A 214 -3.20 9.55 -18.45
C THR A 214 -3.86 8.54 -19.41
N PRO A 215 -3.75 7.23 -19.18
CA PRO A 215 -4.50 6.26 -19.96
C PRO A 215 -5.99 6.38 -19.60
N GLN A 216 -6.82 6.72 -20.57
CA GLN A 216 -8.27 6.53 -20.50
C GLN A 216 -8.53 5.03 -20.60
N LEU A 217 -9.28 4.51 -19.62
CA LEU A 217 -9.76 3.15 -19.57
C LEU A 217 -11.02 3.08 -20.44
N ASP A 218 -10.95 2.40 -21.57
CA ASP A 218 -12.12 2.06 -22.38
C ASP A 218 -12.86 0.91 -21.67
N VAL A 219 -13.98 1.24 -21.05
CA VAL A 219 -14.92 0.28 -20.46
C VAL A 219 -15.80 -0.24 -21.60
N ALA A 220 -15.47 -1.42 -22.12
CA ALA A 220 -16.39 -2.22 -22.90
C ALA A 220 -17.38 -2.88 -21.94
N ARG A 221 -18.64 -2.51 -22.12
CA ARG A 221 -19.85 -2.97 -21.46
C ARG A 221 -20.31 -4.21 -22.22
N ASP A 222 -20.17 -5.38 -21.61
CA ASP A 222 -20.86 -6.60 -22.04
C ASP A 222 -22.04 -6.80 -21.07
N GLU A 223 -23.24 -6.72 -21.65
CA GLU A 223 -24.53 -7.00 -21.03
C GLU A 223 -24.92 -8.46 -21.29
N ASP A 224 -25.65 -9.01 -20.31
CA ASP A 224 -26.69 -10.05 -20.38
C ASP A 224 -26.25 -11.53 -20.38
N GLU A 225 -26.63 -12.28 -19.31
CA GLU A 225 -27.73 -13.28 -19.25
C GLU A 225 -27.07 -14.69 -19.27
N ASP A 226 -27.26 -15.66 -18.38
CA ASP A 226 -28.32 -16.08 -17.47
C ASP A 226 -27.67 -16.93 -16.35
N GLU A 227 -28.28 -17.01 -15.17
CA GLU A 227 -28.38 -18.29 -14.43
C GLU A 227 -29.36 -18.14 -13.26
N ASP A 228 -30.51 -18.80 -13.44
CA ASP A 228 -31.52 -19.08 -12.44
C ASP A 228 -30.94 -19.89 -11.27
N GLU A 229 -31.11 -19.43 -10.02
CA GLU A 229 -31.12 -20.33 -8.88
C GLU A 229 -32.20 -19.90 -7.88
N ASP A 230 -33.31 -20.64 -7.92
CA ASP A 230 -34.34 -20.71 -6.90
C ASP A 230 -33.73 -21.04 -5.53
N LYS A 231 -33.92 -20.17 -4.54
CA LYS A 231 -33.94 -20.56 -3.14
C LYS A 231 -35.05 -19.85 -2.38
N ASP A 232 -36.13 -20.60 -2.21
CA ASP A 232 -37.02 -20.51 -1.06
C ASP A 232 -36.18 -20.65 0.22
N GLU A 233 -36.36 -19.72 1.17
CA GLU A 233 -36.31 -20.05 2.60
C GLU A 233 -36.98 -18.92 3.39
N ASP A 234 -38.21 -19.21 3.80
CA ASP A 234 -38.93 -18.51 4.86
C ASP A 234 -38.04 -18.39 6.11
N ASN A 235 -37.91 -17.18 6.66
CA ASN A 235 -37.77 -17.07 8.11
C ASN A 235 -38.39 -15.79 8.64
N ASP A 236 -39.48 -16.02 9.37
CA ASP A 236 -40.31 -15.04 10.03
C ASP A 236 -39.54 -14.14 11.00
N GLY A 237 -39.98 -12.88 11.02
CA GLY A 237 -39.45 -11.85 11.89
C GLY A 237 -39.77 -12.08 13.36
N VAL A 238 -38.90 -11.52 14.19
CA VAL A 238 -39.28 -10.98 15.49
C VAL A 238 -38.56 -9.65 15.70
N ASP A 239 -39.39 -8.62 15.71
CA ASP A 239 -39.19 -7.26 16.20
C ASP A 239 -38.93 -7.26 17.72
N ALA A 240 -37.94 -6.49 18.18
CA ALA A 240 -37.91 -5.91 19.52
C ALA A 240 -36.88 -4.77 19.61
N SER A 241 -37.31 -3.59 19.16
CA SER A 241 -37.25 -2.32 19.90
C SER A 241 -36.37 -2.17 21.19
N SER A 242 -35.64 -1.04 21.19
CA SER A 242 -35.41 -0.08 22.29
C SER A 242 -34.27 -0.29 23.31
N GLY A 243 -33.51 0.80 23.56
CA GLY A 243 -32.69 0.92 24.77
C GLY A 243 -31.53 1.91 24.70
N SER A 244 -31.82 3.21 24.64
CA SER A 244 -30.88 4.31 24.91
C SER A 244 -30.56 4.42 26.41
N SER A 245 -29.28 4.67 26.76
CA SER A 245 -28.77 5.24 28.02
C SER A 245 -27.24 5.22 27.90
N ASP A 246 -26.56 6.34 27.59
CA ASP A 246 -26.23 7.41 28.53
C ASP A 246 -25.44 6.89 29.74
N GLY A 247 -24.20 7.34 29.87
CA GLY A 247 -23.18 6.82 30.79
C GLY A 247 -21.86 7.60 30.68
N GLU A 248 -21.96 8.93 30.74
CA GLU A 248 -20.85 9.79 31.16
C GLU A 248 -20.62 9.52 32.66
N ASP A 249 -19.52 8.87 33.06
CA ASP A 249 -19.02 8.88 34.46
C ASP A 249 -17.67 8.14 34.68
N GLU A 250 -16.68 8.26 33.78
CA GLU A 250 -15.33 7.68 34.00
C GLU A 250 -14.21 8.68 34.31
N GLU A 251 -14.43 10.00 34.21
CA GLU A 251 -13.37 10.99 34.48
C GLU A 251 -13.15 11.31 35.97
N GLU A 252 -14.08 10.98 36.88
CA GLU A 252 -13.93 11.31 38.31
C GLU A 252 -13.13 10.27 39.11
N SER A 253 -12.92 9.08 38.55
CA SER A 253 -12.22 7.97 39.25
C SER A 253 -10.68 8.12 39.26
N TRP A 254 -10.11 8.87 38.31
CA TRP A 254 -8.66 9.04 38.19
C TRP A 254 -8.08 10.10 39.16
N ARG A 255 -8.87 11.11 39.56
CA ARG A 255 -8.37 12.18 40.46
C ARG A 255 -8.24 11.76 41.92
N LYS A 256 -8.85 10.65 42.35
CA LYS A 256 -8.85 10.22 43.75
C LYS A 256 -7.69 9.29 44.14
N ARG A 257 -6.83 8.88 43.19
CA ARG A 257 -5.69 7.97 43.43
C ARG A 257 -4.32 8.64 43.57
N GLN A 258 -4.24 9.98 43.58
CA GLN A 258 -2.97 10.70 43.79
C GLN A 258 -2.88 11.45 45.14
N ARG A 259 -3.72 11.12 46.12
CA ARG A 259 -3.57 11.56 47.51
C ARG A 259 -3.64 10.38 48.46
N VAL A 260 -2.58 9.57 48.48
CA VAL A 260 -2.04 8.88 49.67
C VAL A 260 -0.54 8.82 49.49
#